data_AF-A0AAN6KDK3-F1
#
_entry.id   AF-A0AAN6KDK3-F1
#
_cell.length_a   1.000
_cell.length_b   1.000
_cell.length_c   1.000
_cell.angle_alpha   90.00
_cell.angle_beta   90.00
_cell.angle_gamma   90.00
#
_symmetry.space_group_name_H-M   'P 1'
#
loop_
_entity.id
_entity.type
_entity.pdbx_description
1 polymer ?
#
loop_
_entity_poly.entity_id
_entity_poly.type
_entity_poly.pdbx_seq_one_letter_code
_entity_poly.pdbx_strand_id
1 'polypeptide(L)'
;MILNNDLASVLVSPSNQATFDLFLSTLTRFACDPADPQSARLAFSALAKMTAIWGGPDIAGPEAVPSPSLPGFDAFVLAQLAPLPWTLLAAPGFNAQDAQMRAVLQEAGALQWTILRKVGMAYRQQLQGELRGLGAGEESVKAYMGSIEGADVLMFRKFFAAFVQQGKR
;
A
#
# COMPACT_ATOMS: atom_id res chain seq x y z
N MET A 1 -2.50 -15.36 10.87
CA MET A 1 -1.57 -16.46 10.56
C MET A 1 -1.82 -16.92 9.13
N ILE A 2 -1.30 -16.17 8.14
CA ILE A 2 -1.28 -16.53 6.71
C ILE A 2 -0.03 -15.85 6.12
N LEU A 3 1.15 -16.38 6.44
CA LEU A 3 2.44 -16.00 5.81
C LEU A 3 3.17 -17.22 5.19
N ASN A 4 2.59 -18.41 5.30
CA ASN A 4 3.12 -19.66 4.72
C ASN A 4 2.53 -19.82 3.31
N ASN A 5 3.28 -19.80 2.21
CA ASN A 5 4.34 -20.77 1.99
C ASN A 5 5.47 -20.31 1.03
N ASP A 6 5.29 -19.26 0.21
CA ASP A 6 6.21 -19.04 -0.91
C ASP A 6 7.21 -17.89 -0.76
N LEU A 7 6.84 -16.80 -0.07
CA LEU A 7 7.79 -15.70 0.16
C LEU A 7 8.79 -16.00 1.26
N ALA A 8 8.33 -16.70 2.29
CA ALA A 8 9.10 -16.96 3.48
C ALA A 8 10.24 -17.97 3.22
N SER A 9 10.07 -18.86 2.25
CA SER A 9 11.10 -19.82 1.84
C SER A 9 12.20 -19.18 0.98
N VAL A 10 11.94 -18.02 0.36
CA VAL A 10 12.87 -17.34 -0.56
C VAL A 10 13.58 -16.15 0.08
N LEU A 11 12.92 -15.41 0.98
CA LEU A 11 13.51 -14.18 1.53
C LEU A 11 14.55 -14.40 2.61
N VAL A 12 14.58 -15.56 3.25
CA VAL A 12 15.68 -15.88 4.15
C VAL A 12 15.76 -17.39 4.41
N SER A 13 16.95 -17.91 4.68
CA SER A 13 17.09 -19.25 5.24
C SER A 13 16.14 -19.42 6.44
N PRO A 14 15.69 -20.64 6.78
CA PRO A 14 14.79 -20.89 7.92
C PRO A 14 15.21 -20.20 9.22
N SER A 15 16.51 -19.88 9.37
CA SER A 15 17.09 -19.16 10.52
C SER A 15 16.64 -17.71 10.68
N ASN A 16 16.27 -17.00 9.61
CA ASN A 16 16.00 -15.56 9.65
C ASN A 16 14.52 -15.20 9.40
N GLN A 17 13.67 -16.19 9.16
CA GLN A 17 12.23 -16.02 8.95
C GLN A 17 11.54 -15.34 10.15
N ALA A 18 11.87 -15.78 11.37
CA ALA A 18 11.33 -15.17 12.59
C ALA A 18 11.68 -13.67 12.72
N THR A 19 12.90 -13.30 12.31
CA THR A 19 13.36 -11.91 12.30
C THR A 19 12.61 -11.08 11.27
N PHE A 20 12.34 -11.66 10.09
CA PHE A 20 11.57 -11.02 9.03
C PHE A 20 10.12 -10.75 9.45
N ASP A 21 9.45 -11.75 10.03
CA ASP A 21 8.08 -11.62 10.50
C ASP A 21 7.95 -10.55 11.59
N LEU A 22 8.91 -10.50 12.52
CA LEU A 22 8.97 -9.47 13.54
C LEU A 22 9.16 -8.07 12.92
N PHE A 23 10.06 -7.96 11.95
CA PHE A 23 10.32 -6.70 11.26
C PHE A 23 9.08 -6.19 10.51
N LEU A 24 8.42 -7.07 9.75
CA LEU A 24 7.20 -6.75 9.04
C LEU A 24 6.07 -6.37 9.99
N SER A 25 5.86 -7.16 11.05
CA SER A 25 4.85 -6.85 12.07
C SER A 25 5.09 -5.49 12.71
N THR A 26 6.35 -5.11 12.90
CA THR A 26 6.74 -3.82 13.47
C THR A 26 6.42 -2.68 12.50
N LEU A 27 6.77 -2.83 11.22
CA LEU A 27 6.44 -1.84 10.19
C LEU A 27 4.93 -1.67 10.03
N THR A 28 4.17 -2.76 9.96
CA THR A 28 2.71 -2.72 9.86
C THR A 28 2.09 -2.02 11.07
N ARG A 29 2.58 -2.30 12.28
CA ARG A 29 2.13 -1.64 13.50
C ARG A 29 2.38 -0.13 13.44
N PHE A 30 3.59 0.29 13.10
CA PHE A 30 3.92 1.71 13.01
C PHE A 30 3.15 2.42 11.90
N ALA A 31 2.99 1.80 10.73
CA ALA A 31 2.23 2.36 9.62
C ALA A 31 0.76 2.64 10.01
N CYS A 32 0.20 1.88 10.96
CA CYS A 32 -1.18 2.03 11.40
C CYS A 32 -1.32 2.78 12.73
N ASP A 33 -0.26 3.42 13.24
CA ASP A 33 -0.29 4.17 14.50
C ASP A 33 -0.36 5.69 14.24
N PRO A 34 -1.56 6.30 14.29
CA PRO A 34 -1.70 7.73 14.07
C PRO A 34 -1.12 8.59 15.21
N ALA A 35 -0.80 8.00 16.37
CA ALA A 35 -0.20 8.73 17.49
C ALA A 35 1.29 9.07 17.27
N ASP A 36 1.95 8.37 16.35
CA ASP A 36 3.31 8.67 15.90
C ASP A 36 3.38 8.81 14.37
N PRO A 37 2.96 9.98 13.83
CA PRO A 37 2.98 10.23 12.39
C PRO A 37 4.38 10.13 11.76
N GLN A 38 5.45 10.38 12.53
CA GLN A 38 6.80 10.29 12.00
C GLN A 38 7.18 8.83 11.75
N SER A 39 6.94 7.94 12.72
CA SER A 39 7.18 6.51 12.55
C SER A 39 6.27 5.90 11.50
N ALA A 40 4.99 6.30 11.45
CA ALA A 40 4.06 5.83 10.42
C ALA A 40 4.55 6.19 9.01
N ARG A 41 5.00 7.44 8.81
CA ARG A 41 5.56 7.90 7.54
C ARG A 41 6.79 7.08 7.13
N LEU A 42 7.72 6.85 8.04
CA LEU A 42 8.93 6.06 7.76
C LEU A 42 8.58 4.61 7.46
N ALA A 43 7.61 4.04 8.15
CA ALA A 43 7.13 2.68 7.92
C ALA A 43 6.53 2.52 6.50
N PHE A 44 5.64 3.43 6.07
CA PHE A 44 5.13 3.40 4.70
C PHE A 44 6.24 3.55 3.65
N SER A 45 7.21 4.44 3.89
CA SER A 45 8.34 4.61 2.98
C SER A 45 9.19 3.34 2.86
N ALA A 46 9.45 2.66 3.98
CA ALA A 46 10.15 1.37 3.99
C ALA A 46 9.38 0.29 3.22
N LEU A 47 8.07 0.16 3.49
CA LEU A 47 7.20 -0.81 2.82
C LEU A 47 7.11 -0.55 1.31
N ALA A 48 7.04 0.72 0.88
CA ALA A 48 7.05 1.07 -0.54
C ALA A 48 8.37 0.68 -1.22
N LYS A 49 9.52 0.90 -0.56
CA LYS A 49 10.84 0.49 -1.06
C LYS A 49 10.97 -1.02 -1.15
N MET A 50 10.54 -1.76 -0.12
CA MET A 50 10.51 -3.22 -0.13
C MET A 50 9.66 -3.72 -1.30
N THR A 51 8.48 -3.12 -1.48
CA THR A 51 7.57 -3.47 -2.58
C THR A 51 8.22 -3.22 -3.95
N ALA A 52 8.92 -2.08 -4.10
CA ALA A 52 9.61 -1.72 -5.34
C ALA A 52 10.75 -2.68 -5.70
N ILE A 53 11.52 -3.13 -4.70
CA ILE A 53 12.67 -4.03 -4.89
C ILE A 53 12.21 -5.45 -5.20
N TRP A 54 11.23 -5.95 -4.46
CA TRP A 54 10.79 -7.35 -4.54
C TRP A 54 9.78 -7.62 -5.65
N GLY A 55 9.01 -6.61 -6.04
CA GLY A 55 8.03 -6.72 -7.12
C GLY A 55 8.63 -6.77 -8.52
N GLY A 56 9.95 -6.75 -8.68
CA GLY A 56 10.61 -6.79 -9.98
C GLY A 56 10.44 -5.49 -10.78
N PRO A 57 10.56 -5.50 -12.11
CA PRO A 57 10.38 -4.31 -12.95
C PRO A 57 8.94 -3.79 -12.90
N ASP A 58 8.74 -2.50 -13.22
CA ASP A 58 7.39 -1.96 -13.40
C ASP A 58 6.72 -2.62 -14.61
N ILE A 59 5.45 -3.00 -14.48
CA ILE A 59 4.68 -3.55 -15.58
C ILE A 59 4.34 -2.45 -16.60
N ALA A 60 4.36 -2.78 -17.90
CA ALA A 60 4.09 -1.84 -18.99
C ALA A 60 2.61 -1.38 -19.08
N GLY A 61 1.75 -1.87 -18.20
CA GLY A 61 0.34 -1.51 -18.12
C GLY A 61 -0.43 -2.47 -17.20
N PRO A 62 -1.67 -2.15 -16.81
CA PRO A 62 -2.44 -2.94 -15.84
C PRO A 62 -2.69 -4.40 -16.26
N GLU A 63 -2.69 -4.68 -17.57
CA GLU A 63 -2.92 -6.02 -18.14
C GLU A 63 -1.64 -6.83 -18.37
N ALA A 64 -0.46 -6.23 -18.15
CA ALA A 64 0.79 -6.95 -18.28
C ALA A 64 1.00 -7.90 -17.10
N VAL A 65 1.57 -9.08 -17.37
CA VAL A 65 1.80 -10.12 -16.37
C VAL A 65 2.92 -9.67 -15.40
N PRO A 66 2.66 -9.62 -14.09
CA PRO A 66 3.70 -9.38 -13.08
C PRO A 66 4.87 -10.35 -13.20
N SER A 67 6.08 -9.85 -12.97
CA SER A 67 7.31 -10.67 -12.93
C SER A 67 8.08 -10.38 -11.65
N PRO A 68 7.53 -10.74 -10.47
CA PRO A 68 8.15 -10.43 -9.20
C PRO A 68 9.50 -11.15 -9.07
N SER A 69 10.45 -10.50 -8.41
CA SER A 69 11.75 -11.11 -8.09
C SER A 69 11.63 -12.21 -7.04
N LEU A 70 10.50 -12.27 -6.34
CA LEU A 70 10.18 -13.26 -5.32
C LEU A 70 8.87 -14.00 -5.66
N PRO A 71 8.88 -15.35 -5.69
CA PRO A 71 7.68 -16.15 -5.78
C PRO A 71 6.68 -15.81 -4.66
N GLY A 72 5.39 -15.70 -5.00
CA GLY A 72 4.32 -15.41 -4.03
C GLY A 72 4.20 -13.95 -3.57
N PHE A 73 5.12 -13.07 -4.02
CA PHE A 73 5.13 -11.63 -3.68
C PHE A 73 3.78 -10.96 -3.87
N ASP A 74 3.15 -11.17 -5.03
CA ASP A 74 1.88 -10.51 -5.37
C ASP A 74 0.78 -10.85 -4.36
N ALA A 75 0.64 -12.14 -4.02
CA ALA A 75 -0.38 -12.61 -3.08
C ALA A 75 -0.18 -12.01 -1.67
N PHE A 76 1.07 -11.92 -1.21
CA PHE A 76 1.39 -11.29 0.07
C PHE A 76 1.14 -9.80 0.08
N VAL A 77 1.56 -9.08 -0.96
CA VAL A 77 1.35 -7.63 -1.04
C VAL A 77 -0.13 -7.31 -1.01
N LEU A 78 -0.95 -8.06 -1.76
CA LEU A 78 -2.40 -7.92 -1.76
C LEU A 78 -3.02 -8.22 -0.38
N ALA A 79 -2.52 -9.24 0.31
CA ALA A 79 -3.06 -9.65 1.59
C ALA A 79 -2.61 -8.79 2.79
N GLN A 80 -1.37 -8.31 2.78
CA GLN A 80 -0.72 -7.70 3.96
C GLN A 80 -0.45 -6.21 3.81
N LEU A 81 -0.07 -5.73 2.61
CA LEU A 81 0.37 -4.34 2.41
C LEU A 81 -0.72 -3.45 1.82
N ALA A 82 -1.46 -3.97 0.84
CA ALA A 82 -2.56 -3.27 0.19
C ALA A 82 -3.62 -2.74 1.18
N PRO A 83 -4.00 -3.46 2.27
CA PRO A 83 -4.97 -2.95 3.24
C PRO A 83 -4.45 -1.83 4.17
N LEU A 84 -3.13 -1.62 4.27
CA LEU A 84 -2.54 -0.74 5.29
C LEU A 84 -2.96 0.73 5.17
N PRO A 85 -2.96 1.36 3.97
CA PRO A 85 -3.45 2.73 3.82
C PRO A 85 -4.87 2.90 4.38
N TRP A 86 -5.76 1.94 4.12
CA TRP A 86 -7.14 1.98 4.61
C TRP A 86 -7.23 1.69 6.12
N THR A 87 -6.39 0.80 6.62
CA THR A 87 -6.29 0.51 8.06
C THR A 87 -5.89 1.75 8.85
N LEU A 88 -4.94 2.55 8.34
CA LEU A 88 -4.60 3.85 8.92
C LEU A 88 -5.81 4.79 8.96
N LEU A 89 -6.61 4.87 7.88
CA LEU A 89 -7.79 5.76 7.85
C LEU A 89 -8.89 5.33 8.83
N ALA A 90 -8.94 4.04 9.17
CA ALA A 90 -9.87 3.46 10.12
C ALA A 90 -9.33 3.50 11.56
N ALA A 91 -8.05 3.84 11.77
CA ALA A 91 -7.42 3.84 13.07
C ALA A 91 -8.04 4.91 13.99
N PRO A 92 -8.31 4.59 15.27
CA PRO A 92 -8.76 5.57 16.24
C PRO A 92 -7.77 6.73 16.37
N GLY A 93 -8.28 7.97 16.40
CA GLY A 93 -7.44 9.17 16.51
C GLY A 93 -6.81 9.64 15.20
N PHE A 94 -7.04 8.95 14.08
CA PHE A 94 -6.65 9.45 12.77
C PHE A 94 -7.34 10.78 12.43
N ASN A 95 -6.56 11.78 12.04
CA ASN A 95 -7.04 13.09 11.63
C ASN A 95 -6.46 13.50 10.28
N ALA A 96 -7.28 13.48 9.22
CA ALA A 96 -6.86 13.85 7.87
C ALA A 96 -6.47 15.34 7.73
N GLN A 97 -6.97 16.22 8.61
CA GLN A 97 -6.68 17.66 8.57
C GLN A 97 -5.33 18.01 9.21
N ASP A 98 -4.72 17.07 9.93
CA ASP A 98 -3.40 17.25 10.53
C ASP A 98 -2.28 17.30 9.47
N ALA A 99 -1.34 18.24 9.62
CA ALA A 99 -0.28 18.46 8.66
C ALA A 99 0.74 17.32 8.61
N GLN A 100 1.04 16.69 9.75
CA GLN A 100 1.93 15.52 9.82
C GLN A 100 1.23 14.31 9.21
N MET A 101 -0.06 14.12 9.49
CA MET A 101 -0.85 13.04 8.91
C MET A 101 -0.95 13.16 7.38
N ARG A 102 -1.02 14.39 6.85
CA ARG A 102 -0.94 14.63 5.40
C ARG A 102 0.34 14.06 4.78
N ALA A 103 1.47 14.13 5.48
CA ALA A 103 2.72 13.55 5.00
C ALA A 103 2.68 12.01 5.06
N VAL A 104 2.05 11.42 6.09
CA VAL A 104 1.82 9.97 6.18
C VAL A 104 0.96 9.49 5.01
N LEU A 105 -0.14 10.20 4.72
CA LEU A 105 -1.02 9.89 3.60
C LEU A 105 -0.26 9.91 2.26
N GLN A 106 0.68 10.84 2.07
CA GLN A 106 1.47 10.87 0.85
C GLN A 106 2.34 9.60 0.70
N GLU A 107 2.98 9.11 1.76
CA GLU A 107 3.74 7.85 1.70
C GLU A 107 2.82 6.64 1.54
N ALA A 108 1.64 6.64 2.17
CA ALA A 108 0.64 5.59 1.97
C ALA A 108 0.14 5.56 0.50
N GLY A 109 -0.08 6.73 -0.10
CA GLY A 109 -0.38 6.84 -1.54
C GLY A 109 0.78 6.37 -2.42
N ALA A 110 2.02 6.65 -2.05
CA ALA A 110 3.18 6.12 -2.76
C ALA A 110 3.23 4.58 -2.72
N LEU A 111 2.90 3.96 -1.58
CA LEU A 111 2.78 2.50 -1.47
C LEU A 111 1.69 1.98 -2.44
N GLN A 112 0.48 2.55 -2.44
CA GLN A 112 -0.58 2.13 -3.35
C GLN A 112 -0.15 2.26 -4.82
N TRP A 113 0.49 3.37 -5.17
CA TRP A 113 1.01 3.60 -6.51
C TRP A 113 2.00 2.50 -6.91
N THR A 114 2.96 2.20 -6.04
CA THR A 114 3.98 1.16 -6.27
C THR A 114 3.34 -0.21 -6.42
N ILE A 115 2.42 -0.60 -5.53
CA ILE A 115 1.73 -1.90 -5.61
C ILE A 115 1.06 -2.06 -6.97
N LEU A 116 0.38 -1.04 -7.49
CA LEU A 116 -0.26 -1.12 -8.80
C LEU A 116 0.72 -1.41 -9.94
N ARG A 117 1.95 -0.89 -9.88
CA ARG A 117 2.97 -1.09 -10.92
C ARG A 117 3.67 -2.43 -10.81
N LYS A 118 3.58 -3.09 -9.65
CA LYS A 118 4.16 -4.42 -9.44
C LYS A 118 3.15 -5.52 -9.68
N VAL A 119 1.92 -5.34 -9.18
CA VAL A 119 0.90 -6.38 -9.12
C VAL A 119 -0.17 -6.23 -10.22
N GLY A 120 -0.38 -5.02 -10.74
CA GLY A 120 -1.28 -4.79 -11.88
C GLY A 120 -2.76 -5.09 -11.60
N MET A 121 -3.40 -5.83 -12.51
CA MET A 121 -4.84 -6.06 -12.56
C MET A 121 -5.43 -6.58 -11.23
N ALA A 122 -4.73 -7.48 -10.53
CA ALA A 122 -5.24 -8.03 -9.28
C ALA A 122 -5.42 -6.94 -8.20
N TYR A 123 -4.42 -6.06 -8.06
CA TYR A 123 -4.54 -4.92 -7.14
C TYR A 123 -5.55 -3.89 -7.62
N ARG A 124 -5.63 -3.65 -8.94
CA ARG A 124 -6.65 -2.77 -9.54
C ARG A 124 -8.07 -3.19 -9.12
N GLN A 125 -8.37 -4.48 -9.21
CA GLN A 125 -9.68 -5.03 -8.84
C GLN A 125 -9.95 -4.92 -7.35
N GLN A 126 -8.96 -5.26 -6.51
CA GLN A 126 -9.08 -5.13 -5.05
C GLN A 126 -9.36 -3.67 -4.66
N LEU A 127 -8.59 -2.72 -5.20
CA LEU A 127 -8.70 -1.30 -4.88
C LEU A 127 -10.07 -0.71 -5.27
N GLN A 128 -10.60 -1.10 -6.44
CA GLN A 128 -11.97 -0.75 -6.83
C GLN A 128 -13.01 -1.31 -5.87
N GLY A 129 -12.83 -2.55 -5.40
CA GLY A 129 -13.69 -3.18 -4.40
C GLY A 129 -13.65 -2.47 -3.06
N GLU A 130 -12.46 -2.13 -2.58
CA GLU A 130 -12.23 -1.38 -1.33
C GLU A 130 -12.89 -0.01 -1.38
N LEU A 131 -12.70 0.76 -2.46
CA LEU A 131 -13.33 2.07 -2.63
C LEU A 131 -14.86 1.99 -2.61
N ARG A 132 -15.46 1.01 -3.30
CA ARG A 132 -16.91 0.77 -3.27
C ARG A 132 -17.39 0.36 -1.88
N GLY A 133 -16.62 -0.49 -1.19
CA GLY A 133 -16.90 -0.91 0.19
C GLY A 133 -16.87 0.25 1.19
N LEU A 134 -16.07 1.28 0.91
CA LEU A 134 -16.05 2.55 1.65
C LEU A 134 -17.18 3.51 1.27
N GLY A 135 -18.07 3.12 0.35
CA GLY A 135 -19.21 3.92 -0.10
C GLY A 135 -18.89 4.91 -1.22
N ALA A 136 -17.73 4.81 -1.88
CA ALA A 136 -17.41 5.65 -3.02
C ALA A 136 -18.33 5.32 -4.21
N GLY A 137 -18.96 6.34 -4.79
CA GLY A 137 -19.74 6.19 -6.02
C GLY A 137 -18.87 5.89 -7.25
N GLU A 138 -19.48 5.39 -8.33
CA GLU A 138 -18.73 4.98 -9.54
C GLU A 138 -17.90 6.11 -10.17
N GLU A 139 -18.35 7.36 -10.08
CA GLU A 139 -17.56 8.51 -10.55
C GLU A 139 -16.29 8.72 -9.71
N SER A 140 -16.39 8.62 -8.38
CA SER A 140 -15.24 8.72 -7.47
C SER A 140 -14.28 7.56 -7.66
N VAL A 141 -14.79 6.34 -7.85
CA VAL A 141 -13.96 5.16 -8.18
C VAL A 141 -13.23 5.39 -9.49
N LYS A 142 -13.92 5.85 -10.55
CA LYS A 142 -13.31 6.13 -11.85
C LYS A 142 -12.24 7.23 -11.76
N ALA A 143 -12.52 8.32 -11.04
CA ALA A 143 -11.57 9.40 -10.84
C ALA A 143 -10.31 8.95 -10.09
N TYR A 144 -10.49 8.15 -9.03
CA TYR A 144 -9.39 7.58 -8.26
C TYR A 144 -8.54 6.66 -9.13
N MET A 145 -9.17 5.72 -9.85
CA MET A 145 -8.47 4.78 -10.72
C MET A 145 -7.75 5.49 -11.87
N GLY A 146 -8.37 6.50 -12.48
CA GLY A 146 -7.73 7.33 -13.50
C GLY A 146 -6.51 8.07 -12.96
N SER A 147 -6.57 8.59 -11.72
CA SER A 147 -5.43 9.25 -11.09
C SER A 147 -4.31 8.26 -10.77
N ILE A 148 -4.61 7.14 -10.11
CA ILE A 148 -3.56 6.17 -9.74
C ILE A 148 -2.91 5.56 -10.96
N GLU A 149 -3.59 5.39 -12.09
CA GLU A 149 -3.03 4.80 -13.31
C GLU A 149 -2.22 5.79 -14.14
N GLY A 150 -2.74 7.00 -14.35
CA GLY A 150 -2.16 7.97 -15.27
C GLY A 150 -1.14 8.93 -14.67
N ALA A 151 -1.11 9.08 -13.34
CA ALA A 151 -0.24 10.04 -12.68
C ALA A 151 1.14 9.46 -12.32
N ASP A 152 2.16 10.32 -12.29
CA ASP A 152 3.41 9.98 -11.61
C ASP A 152 3.19 9.86 -10.09
N VAL A 153 4.15 9.25 -9.40
CA VAL A 153 4.07 9.00 -7.96
C VAL A 153 3.91 10.29 -7.14
N LEU A 154 4.48 11.41 -7.58
CA LEU A 154 4.44 12.70 -6.88
C LEU A 154 3.07 13.37 -7.01
N MET A 155 2.41 13.21 -8.14
CA MET A 155 1.05 13.66 -8.37
C MET A 155 0.07 12.77 -7.62
N PHE A 156 0.21 11.45 -7.71
CA PHE A 156 -0.70 10.53 -7.03
C PHE A 156 -0.66 10.65 -5.51
N ARG A 157 0.52 10.76 -4.89
CA ARG A 157 0.61 10.96 -3.43
C ARG A 157 -0.14 12.20 -2.95
N LYS A 158 -0.10 13.29 -3.74
CA LYS A 158 -0.81 14.54 -3.42
C LYS A 158 -2.31 14.35 -3.61
N PHE A 159 -2.71 13.67 -4.69
CA PHE A 159 -4.09 13.31 -4.96
C PHE A 159 -4.68 12.49 -3.82
N PHE A 160 -4.02 11.40 -3.41
CA PHE A 160 -4.53 10.53 -2.36
C PHE A 160 -4.72 11.28 -1.03
N ALA A 161 -3.74 12.07 -0.61
CA ALA A 161 -3.87 12.89 0.60
C ALA A 161 -5.05 13.87 0.51
N ALA A 162 -5.27 14.52 -0.64
CA ALA A 162 -6.39 15.42 -0.85
C ALA A 162 -7.74 14.68 -0.93
N PHE A 163 -7.78 13.51 -1.56
CA PHE A 163 -8.96 12.65 -1.68
C PHE A 163 -9.47 12.24 -0.30
N VAL A 164 -8.57 11.77 0.57
CA VAL A 164 -8.91 11.41 1.96
C VAL A 164 -9.37 12.62 2.77
N GLN A 165 -8.73 13.78 2.58
CA GLN A 165 -9.13 15.02 3.26
C GLN A 165 -10.53 15.50 2.86
N GLN A 166 -10.94 15.27 1.61
CA GLN A 166 -12.26 15.64 1.10
C GLN A 166 -13.34 14.64 1.53
N GLY A 167 -13.04 13.34 1.53
CA GLY A 167 -14.01 12.30 1.93
C GLY A 167 -14.33 12.25 3.43
N LYS A 168 -13.60 13.01 4.26
CA LYS A 168 -13.83 13.14 5.72
C LYS A 168 -14.48 14.48 6.11
N ARG A 169 -14.87 15.31 5.14
CA ARG A 169 -15.70 16.51 5.35
C ARG A 169 -17.18 16.11 5.34
#